data_AF-C7P6J0-F1
#
_entry.id   AF-C7P6J0-F1
#
_cell.length_a   1.000
_cell.length_b   1.000
_cell.length_c   1.000
_cell.angle_alpha   90.00
_cell.angle_beta   90.00
_cell.angle_gamma   90.00
#
_symmetry.space_group_name_H-M   'P 1'
#
loop_
_entity.id
_entity.type
_entity.pdbx_description
1 polymer ?
#
loop_
_entity_poly.entity_id
_entity_poly.type
_entity_poly.pdbx_seq_one_letter_code
_entity_poly.pdbx_strand_id
1 'polypeptide(L)'
;MLIEIKKPLNEILAKIDGDKECISRVAQKITPITYKLIYVNETKCVRCNLCYKECPVDAIEKAKIKKPAKIIHDKCVKCEICAQTCPVGAIYVIEGKAEINNDEVNYEIKNKVIPHRKIRLKNYELDESKCIKCGICARYCPTDAIKVVIRKSIDVNLDSCMGCGACAEVCPKKCIRVESDIGEVIKTRDIEVNKDLCVGCFVCIEECPINAIEQEGDKVKINKDKCILCGRCADVCPANAIDMWEK
;
A
#
# COMPACT_ATOMS: atom_id res chain seq x y z
N MET A 1 0.93 16.21 -6.17
CA MET A 1 0.93 17.42 -5.34
C MET A 1 2.00 17.22 -4.28
N LEU A 2 2.91 18.17 -4.20
CA LEU A 2 4.07 18.20 -3.30
C LEU A 2 3.94 19.48 -2.47
N ILE A 3 4.07 19.36 -1.16
CA ILE A 3 4.11 20.48 -0.23
C ILE A 3 5.48 20.45 0.44
N GLU A 4 6.21 21.57 0.35
CA GLU A 4 7.50 21.76 1.00
C GLU A 4 7.40 22.93 1.98
N ILE A 5 7.88 22.72 3.20
CA ILE A 5 8.00 23.76 4.22
C ILE A 5 9.44 23.76 4.70
N LYS A 6 10.09 24.92 4.63
CA LYS A 6 11.44 25.14 5.13
C LYS A 6 11.38 26.05 6.35
N LYS A 7 12.06 25.68 7.42
CA LYS A 7 12.20 26.51 8.61
C LYS A 7 13.67 26.67 8.98
N PRO A 8 14.14 27.90 9.28
CA PRO A 8 15.49 28.10 9.77
C PRO A 8 15.74 27.30 11.06
N LEU A 9 16.80 26.50 11.08
CA LEU A 9 17.19 25.67 12.22
C LEU A 9 17.58 26.55 13.40
N ASN A 10 18.30 27.64 13.17
CA ASN A 10 18.70 28.61 14.19
C ASN A 10 17.51 29.18 14.98
N GLU A 11 16.39 29.50 14.34
CA GLU A 11 15.16 29.99 14.99
C GLU A 11 14.52 28.93 15.89
N ILE A 12 14.66 27.65 15.54
CA ILE A 12 14.18 26.52 16.33
C ILE A 12 15.09 26.32 17.56
N LEU A 13 16.40 26.26 17.34
CA LEU A 13 17.40 26.05 18.39
C LEU A 13 17.51 27.24 19.36
N ALA A 14 17.15 28.46 18.93
CA ALA A 14 17.12 29.65 19.77
C ALA A 14 16.18 29.49 20.98
N LYS A 15 15.10 28.70 20.83
CA LYS A 15 14.06 28.48 21.85
C LYS A 15 14.46 27.49 22.95
N ILE A 16 15.61 26.83 22.81
CA ILE A 16 16.10 25.84 23.77
C ILE A 16 17.14 26.53 24.67
N ASP A 17 16.89 26.52 25.97
CA ASP A 17 17.87 26.95 26.97
C ASP A 17 19.01 25.93 27.07
N GLY A 18 20.26 26.41 27.16
CA GLY A 18 21.45 25.56 27.29
C GLY A 18 22.57 25.94 26.32
N ASP A 19 23.62 25.12 26.34
CA ASP A 19 24.80 25.29 25.50
C ASP A 19 24.45 25.12 24.01
N LYS A 20 24.63 26.20 23.23
CA LYS A 20 24.24 26.25 21.82
C LYS A 20 25.09 25.32 20.94
N GLU A 21 26.34 25.07 21.31
CA GLU A 21 27.21 24.13 20.60
C GLU A 21 26.71 22.70 20.81
N CYS A 22 26.39 22.33 22.05
CA CYS A 22 25.83 21.02 22.37
C CYS A 22 24.48 20.81 21.66
N ILE A 23 23.60 21.81 21.67
CA ILE A 23 22.29 21.77 21.00
C ILE A 23 22.46 21.57 19.49
N SER A 24 23.38 22.31 18.86
CA SER A 24 23.67 22.16 17.42
C SER A 24 24.21 20.76 17.08
N ARG A 25 25.12 20.23 17.90
CA ARG A 25 25.67 18.87 17.72
C ARG A 25 24.59 17.78 17.80
N VAL A 26 23.60 17.96 18.65
CA VAL A 26 22.45 17.04 18.73
C VAL A 26 21.57 17.18 17.49
N ALA A 27 21.25 18.40 17.08
CA ALA A 27 20.42 18.66 15.91
C ALA A 27 21.01 18.02 14.64
N GLN A 28 22.31 18.16 14.42
CA GLN A 28 23.01 17.57 13.26
C GLN A 28 23.04 16.04 13.25
N LYS A 29 22.74 15.39 14.38
CA LYS A 29 22.66 13.92 14.49
C LYS A 29 21.25 13.37 14.35
N ILE A 30 20.23 14.23 14.20
CA ILE A 30 18.85 13.78 14.01
C ILE A 30 18.71 13.14 12.63
N THR A 31 18.36 11.86 12.61
CA THR A 31 18.09 11.13 11.38
C THR A 31 16.77 11.57 10.75
N PRO A 32 16.65 11.61 9.40
CA PRO A 32 15.39 11.92 8.73
C PRO A 32 14.24 11.05 9.22
N ILE A 33 13.11 11.67 9.51
CA ILE A 33 11.89 10.98 9.93
C ILE A 33 11.00 10.84 8.71
N THR A 34 10.69 9.61 8.32
CA THR A 34 9.74 9.34 7.24
C THR A 34 8.48 8.71 7.81
N TYR A 35 7.33 9.22 7.41
CA TYR A 35 6.03 8.67 7.76
C TYR A 35 5.22 8.39 6.51
N LYS A 36 4.54 7.24 6.48
CA LYS A 36 3.68 6.84 5.38
C LYS A 36 2.27 6.54 5.85
N LEU A 37 1.28 7.03 5.12
CA LEU A 37 -0.14 6.79 5.34
C LEU A 37 -0.76 6.22 4.05
N ILE A 38 -1.49 5.12 4.16
CA ILE A 38 -2.24 4.53 3.06
C ILE A 38 -3.73 4.62 3.36
N TYR A 39 -4.53 5.15 2.45
CA TYR A 39 -5.98 5.24 2.64
C TYR A 39 -6.75 5.00 1.34
N VAL A 40 -8.03 4.66 1.47
CA VAL A 40 -8.95 4.45 0.34
C VAL A 40 -9.78 5.71 0.13
N ASN A 41 -9.80 6.22 -1.10
CA ASN A 41 -10.76 7.20 -1.55
C ASN A 41 -12.12 6.54 -1.80
N GLU A 42 -13.09 6.91 -0.97
CA GLU A 42 -14.42 6.32 -0.93
C GLU A 42 -15.24 6.51 -2.22
N THR A 43 -15.05 7.64 -2.89
CA THR A 43 -15.80 7.96 -4.12
C THR A 43 -15.25 7.22 -5.33
N LYS A 44 -13.94 6.97 -5.37
CA LYS A 44 -13.28 6.21 -6.45
C LYS A 44 -13.36 4.69 -6.30
N CYS A 45 -13.48 4.16 -5.08
CA CYS A 45 -13.45 2.72 -4.83
C CYS A 45 -14.59 1.98 -5.55
N VAL A 46 -14.35 1.04 -6.47
CA VAL A 46 -15.44 0.32 -7.17
C VAL A 46 -15.93 -0.95 -6.47
N ARG A 47 -15.52 -1.19 -5.22
CA ARG A 47 -15.94 -2.33 -4.39
C ARG A 47 -15.58 -3.70 -4.98
N CYS A 48 -14.48 -3.77 -5.74
CA CYS A 48 -13.95 -5.01 -6.32
C CYS A 48 -13.28 -5.96 -5.32
N ASN A 49 -12.93 -5.48 -4.13
CA ASN A 49 -12.27 -6.26 -3.08
C ASN A 49 -10.92 -6.90 -3.46
N LEU A 50 -10.29 -6.51 -4.58
CA LEU A 50 -8.94 -7.01 -4.91
C LEU A 50 -7.91 -6.61 -3.85
N CYS A 51 -7.95 -5.37 -3.35
CA CYS A 51 -7.06 -4.95 -2.26
C CYS A 51 -7.24 -5.78 -0.99
N TYR A 52 -8.47 -6.13 -0.64
CA TYR A 52 -8.79 -6.99 0.50
C TYR A 52 -8.17 -8.39 0.31
N LYS A 53 -8.35 -8.97 -0.88
CA LYS A 53 -7.84 -10.32 -1.21
C LYS A 53 -6.30 -10.38 -1.24
N GLU A 54 -5.66 -9.32 -1.72
CA GLU A 54 -4.19 -9.25 -1.86
C GLU A 54 -3.48 -8.69 -0.61
N CYS A 55 -4.19 -8.39 0.49
CA CYS A 55 -3.56 -7.86 1.69
C CYS A 55 -2.86 -8.97 2.47
N PRO A 56 -1.53 -8.92 2.67
CA PRO A 56 -0.81 -10.02 3.34
C PRO A 56 -0.96 -10.03 4.86
N VAL A 57 -1.63 -9.04 5.45
CA VAL A 57 -1.69 -8.81 6.90
C VAL A 57 -3.11 -8.50 7.40
N ASP A 58 -4.13 -8.81 6.59
CA ASP A 58 -5.55 -8.60 6.92
C ASP A 58 -5.88 -7.19 7.45
N ALA A 59 -5.19 -6.18 6.90
CA ALA A 59 -5.32 -4.78 7.29
C ALA A 59 -6.38 -4.02 6.47
N ILE A 60 -7.30 -4.73 5.81
CA ILE A 60 -8.32 -4.13 4.95
C ILE A 60 -9.69 -4.69 5.32
N GLU A 61 -10.66 -3.81 5.53
CA GLU A 61 -12.06 -4.19 5.64
C GLU A 61 -12.66 -4.41 4.25
N LYS A 62 -13.37 -5.54 4.08
CA LYS A 62 -14.03 -5.88 2.82
C LYS A 62 -15.12 -4.85 2.47
N ALA A 63 -15.07 -4.33 1.24
CA ALA A 63 -16.10 -3.47 0.69
C ALA A 63 -17.44 -4.22 0.53
N LYS A 64 -18.52 -3.49 0.78
CA LYS A 64 -19.91 -3.89 0.55
C LYS A 64 -20.55 -2.88 -0.41
N ILE A 65 -21.74 -3.18 -0.94
CA ILE A 65 -22.45 -2.28 -1.88
C ILE A 65 -22.51 -0.83 -1.34
N LYS A 66 -22.89 -0.66 -0.07
CA LYS A 66 -23.02 0.66 0.58
C LYS A 66 -21.75 1.17 1.27
N LYS A 67 -20.68 0.37 1.37
CA LYS A 67 -19.49 0.70 2.16
C LYS A 67 -18.21 0.41 1.35
N PRO A 68 -17.36 1.40 1.05
CA PRO A 68 -16.09 1.15 0.36
C PRO A 68 -15.15 0.31 1.23
N ALA A 69 -14.07 -0.19 0.64
CA ALA A 69 -12.99 -0.81 1.42
C ALA A 69 -12.34 0.24 2.32
N LYS A 70 -11.84 -0.17 3.48
CA LYS A 70 -11.18 0.71 4.46
C LYS A 70 -9.89 0.08 4.97
N ILE A 71 -8.85 0.89 5.18
CA ILE A 71 -7.60 0.43 5.80
C ILE A 71 -7.78 0.40 7.32
N ILE A 72 -7.39 -0.70 7.95
CA ILE A 72 -7.27 -0.84 9.40
C ILE A 72 -5.84 -0.43 9.75
N HIS A 73 -5.64 0.83 10.15
CA HIS A 73 -4.31 1.41 10.29
C HIS A 73 -3.41 0.68 11.29
N ASP A 74 -3.96 0.18 12.40
CA ASP A 74 -3.20 -0.52 13.43
C ASP A 74 -2.60 -1.85 12.94
N LYS A 75 -3.17 -2.44 11.88
CA LYS A 75 -2.66 -3.67 11.24
C LYS A 75 -1.81 -3.39 10.00
N CYS A 76 -1.90 -2.18 9.45
CA CYS A 76 -1.31 -1.87 8.15
C CYS A 76 0.21 -1.73 8.26
N VAL A 77 0.93 -2.64 7.61
CA VAL A 77 2.41 -2.61 7.52
C VAL A 77 2.94 -1.77 6.35
N LYS A 78 2.07 -0.99 5.69
CA LYS A 78 2.47 0.03 4.68
C LYS A 78 3.27 -0.53 3.49
N CYS A 79 3.01 -1.78 3.10
CA CYS A 79 3.68 -2.51 2.01
C CYS A 79 3.25 -2.11 0.59
N GLU A 80 2.29 -1.20 0.42
CA GLU A 80 1.83 -0.65 -0.86
C GLU A 80 1.14 -1.62 -1.83
N ILE A 81 1.11 -2.94 -1.55
CA ILE A 81 0.49 -3.97 -2.42
C ILE A 81 -0.96 -3.64 -2.79
N CYS A 82 -1.75 -3.13 -1.84
CA CYS A 82 -3.13 -2.75 -2.09
C CYS A 82 -3.24 -1.60 -3.13
N ALA A 83 -2.34 -0.61 -3.05
CA ALA A 83 -2.28 0.49 -4.01
C ALA A 83 -1.86 0.00 -5.40
N GLN A 84 -0.85 -0.88 -5.47
CA GLN A 84 -0.45 -1.50 -6.75
C GLN A 84 -1.60 -2.29 -7.39
N THR A 85 -2.38 -2.98 -6.56
CA THR A 85 -3.48 -3.87 -7.00
C THR A 85 -4.73 -3.09 -7.39
N CYS A 86 -4.93 -1.86 -6.89
CA CYS A 86 -6.17 -1.13 -7.10
C CYS A 86 -6.36 -0.75 -8.59
N PRO A 87 -7.35 -1.32 -9.30
CA PRO A 87 -7.49 -1.10 -10.75
C PRO A 87 -7.92 0.32 -11.13
N VAL A 88 -8.50 1.06 -10.18
CA VAL A 88 -9.14 2.36 -10.42
C VAL A 88 -8.40 3.52 -9.73
N GLY A 89 -7.20 3.26 -9.20
CA GLY A 89 -6.42 4.29 -8.50
C GLY A 89 -7.14 4.91 -7.31
N ALA A 90 -7.96 4.13 -6.59
CA ALA A 90 -8.70 4.59 -5.43
C ALA A 90 -7.88 4.57 -4.13
N ILE A 91 -6.70 3.94 -4.11
CA ILE A 91 -5.87 3.83 -2.91
C ILE A 91 -4.69 4.78 -3.05
N TYR A 92 -4.54 5.67 -2.08
CA TYR A 92 -3.53 6.71 -2.05
C TYR A 92 -2.45 6.37 -1.02
N VAL A 93 -1.21 6.74 -1.33
CA VAL A 93 -0.06 6.61 -0.43
C VAL A 93 0.52 7.99 -0.22
N ILE A 94 0.34 8.54 0.97
CA ILE A 94 0.92 9.83 1.35
C ILE A 94 2.21 9.56 2.11
N GLU A 95 3.28 10.19 1.67
CA GLU A 95 4.59 10.14 2.31
C GLU A 95 4.93 11.52 2.84
N GLY A 96 5.29 11.57 4.12
CA GLY A 96 5.84 12.73 4.80
C GLY A 96 7.29 12.46 5.16
N LYS A 97 8.17 13.43 4.92
CA LYS A 97 9.58 13.36 5.29
C LYS A 97 9.98 14.63 6.01
N ALA A 98 10.67 14.50 7.14
CA ALA A 98 11.29 15.61 7.85
C ALA A 98 12.80 15.37 7.91
N GLU A 99 13.60 16.33 7.46
CA GLU A 99 15.06 16.24 7.47
C GLU A 99 15.68 17.58 7.82
N ILE A 100 16.92 17.54 8.31
CA ILE A 100 17.71 18.74 8.59
C ILE A 100 18.80 18.81 7.51
N ASN A 101 18.74 19.84 6.67
CA ASN A 101 19.74 20.10 5.64
C ASN A 101 20.45 21.41 5.97
N ASN A 102 21.73 21.33 6.34
CA ASN A 102 22.52 22.48 6.79
C ASN A 102 21.81 23.22 7.94
N ASP A 103 21.38 24.47 7.68
CA ASP A 103 20.73 25.36 8.63
C ASP A 103 19.20 25.40 8.47
N GLU A 104 18.59 24.43 7.78
CA GLU A 104 17.14 24.38 7.57
C GLU A 104 16.55 23.02 7.98
N VAL A 105 15.38 23.07 8.62
CA VAL A 105 14.51 21.90 8.79
C VAL A 105 13.50 21.90 7.66
N ASN A 106 13.54 20.85 6.83
CA ASN A 106 12.70 20.66 5.67
C ASN A 106 11.62 19.63 5.97
N TYR A 107 10.37 19.98 5.68
CA TYR A 107 9.23 19.08 5.71
C TYR A 107 8.68 18.92 4.30
N GLU A 108 8.63 17.69 3.82
CA GLU A 108 8.07 17.31 2.52
C GLU A 108 6.83 16.45 2.74
N ILE A 109 5.71 16.79 2.08
CA ILE A 109 4.53 15.91 2.03
C ILE A 109 4.15 15.72 0.55
N LYS A 110 4.11 14.46 0.11
CA LYS A 110 3.76 14.11 -1.26
C LYS A 110 2.79 12.95 -1.34
N ASN A 111 1.96 12.97 -2.37
CA ASN A 111 1.28 11.77 -2.83
C ASN A 111 2.26 10.92 -3.65
N LYS A 112 2.65 9.77 -3.12
CA LYS A 112 3.55 8.83 -3.78
C LYS A 112 2.83 8.13 -4.91
N VAL A 113 3.42 8.17 -6.10
CA VAL A 113 2.92 7.43 -7.26
C VAL A 113 3.34 5.97 -7.11
N ILE A 114 2.36 5.07 -7.12
CA ILE A 114 2.56 3.64 -6.97
C ILE A 114 2.35 2.95 -8.33
N PRO A 115 3.27 2.10 -8.80
CA PRO A 115 3.08 1.36 -10.03
C PRO A 115 1.95 0.34 -9.87
N HIS A 116 1.16 0.16 -10.93
CA HIS A 116 0.03 -0.76 -10.91
C HIS A 116 0.38 -2.14 -11.47
N ARG A 117 -0.08 -3.19 -10.78
CA ARG A 117 0.00 -4.57 -11.25
C ARG A 117 -0.98 -4.76 -12.40
N LYS A 118 -0.57 -5.51 -13.43
CA LYS A 118 -1.46 -5.82 -14.56
C LYS A 118 -2.51 -6.84 -14.12
N ILE A 119 -3.78 -6.52 -14.36
CA ILE A 119 -4.90 -7.44 -14.18
C ILE A 119 -5.33 -7.93 -15.55
N ARG A 120 -5.48 -9.25 -15.72
CA ARG A 120 -5.90 -9.87 -16.98
C ARG A 120 -7.13 -10.72 -16.72
N LEU A 121 -8.24 -10.39 -17.39
CA LEU A 121 -9.44 -11.23 -17.37
C LEU A 121 -9.12 -12.61 -17.95
N LYS A 122 -9.58 -13.67 -17.27
CA LYS A 122 -9.51 -15.06 -17.75
C LYS A 122 -10.86 -15.58 -18.15
N ASN A 123 -11.84 -15.41 -17.27
CA ASN A 123 -13.18 -15.92 -17.48
C ASN A 123 -14.22 -14.95 -16.91
N TYR A 124 -15.35 -14.87 -17.61
CA TYR A 124 -16.52 -14.14 -17.19
C TYR A 124 -17.75 -15.00 -17.45
N GLU A 125 -18.55 -15.21 -16.42
CA GLU A 125 -19.81 -15.96 -16.53
C GLU A 125 -20.96 -15.15 -15.94
N LEU A 126 -22.09 -15.15 -16.64
CA LEU A 126 -23.36 -14.59 -16.18
C LEU A 126 -24.44 -15.67 -16.26
N ASP A 127 -24.99 -16.04 -15.11
CA ASP A 127 -26.19 -16.87 -15.03
C ASP A 127 -27.43 -15.98 -15.23
N GLU A 128 -27.90 -15.92 -16.47
CA GLU A 128 -29.07 -15.13 -16.85
C GLU A 128 -30.36 -15.59 -16.18
N SER A 129 -30.48 -16.86 -15.80
CA SER A 129 -31.67 -17.40 -15.13
C SER A 129 -31.88 -16.80 -13.74
N LYS A 130 -30.77 -16.43 -13.07
CA LYS A 130 -30.79 -15.76 -11.75
C LYS A 130 -30.74 -14.24 -11.87
N CYS A 131 -30.36 -13.71 -13.02
CA CYS A 131 -30.16 -12.28 -13.23
C CYS A 131 -31.51 -11.54 -13.30
N ILE A 132 -31.78 -10.72 -12.28
CA ILE A 132 -32.97 -9.86 -12.23
C ILE A 132 -32.79 -8.51 -12.96
N LYS A 133 -31.65 -8.31 -13.65
CA LYS A 133 -31.37 -7.13 -14.47
C LYS A 133 -31.57 -5.80 -13.71
N CYS A 134 -31.02 -5.74 -12.49
CA CYS A 134 -31.17 -4.60 -11.56
C CYS A 134 -30.20 -3.43 -11.81
N GLY A 135 -29.18 -3.60 -12.66
CA GLY A 135 -28.24 -2.54 -13.04
C GLY A 135 -27.14 -2.19 -12.02
N ILE A 136 -27.09 -2.83 -10.84
CA ILE A 136 -26.04 -2.56 -9.84
C ILE A 136 -24.64 -2.87 -10.41
N CYS A 137 -24.49 -3.95 -11.17
CA CYS A 137 -23.22 -4.30 -11.81
C CYS A 137 -22.74 -3.24 -12.81
N ALA A 138 -23.65 -2.67 -13.61
CA ALA A 138 -23.34 -1.58 -14.53
C ALA A 138 -22.85 -0.33 -13.76
N ARG A 139 -23.54 0.05 -12.67
CA ARG A 139 -23.17 1.22 -11.85
C ARG A 139 -21.75 1.17 -11.29
N TYR A 140 -21.24 -0.01 -10.97
CA TYR A 140 -19.90 -0.19 -10.40
C TYR A 140 -18.86 -0.64 -11.43
N CYS A 141 -19.22 -0.71 -12.72
CA CYS A 141 -18.27 -1.03 -13.78
C CYS A 141 -17.44 0.21 -14.11
N PRO A 142 -16.13 0.26 -13.82
CA PRO A 142 -15.31 1.45 -14.06
C PRO A 142 -15.03 1.73 -15.54
N THR A 143 -15.30 0.76 -16.42
CA THR A 143 -15.01 0.84 -17.85
C THR A 143 -16.27 0.84 -18.71
N ASP A 144 -17.45 0.91 -18.09
CA ASP A 144 -18.76 0.84 -18.76
C ASP A 144 -18.95 -0.41 -19.65
N ALA A 145 -18.20 -1.47 -19.38
CA ALA A 145 -18.29 -2.76 -20.07
C ALA A 145 -19.64 -3.46 -19.90
N ILE A 146 -20.45 -3.07 -18.90
CA ILE A 146 -21.75 -3.67 -18.62
C ILE A 146 -22.84 -2.61 -18.80
N LYS A 147 -23.78 -2.88 -19.72
CA LYS A 147 -24.98 -2.05 -19.93
C LYS A 147 -26.21 -2.84 -19.52
N VAL A 148 -27.13 -2.21 -18.79
CA VAL A 148 -28.36 -2.86 -18.32
C VAL A 148 -29.55 -1.98 -18.60
N VAL A 149 -30.52 -2.52 -19.34
CA VAL A 149 -31.88 -1.96 -19.39
C VAL A 149 -32.68 -2.64 -18.30
N ILE A 150 -33.05 -1.88 -17.26
CA ILE A 150 -33.65 -2.41 -16.03
C ILE A 150 -34.82 -3.35 -16.33
N ARG A 151 -34.78 -4.54 -15.74
CA ARG A 151 -35.78 -5.63 -15.91
C ARG A 151 -35.95 -6.15 -17.35
N LYS A 152 -35.20 -5.66 -18.34
CA LYS A 152 -35.36 -6.02 -19.75
C LYS A 152 -34.17 -6.79 -20.30
N SER A 153 -32.99 -6.18 -20.37
CA SER A 153 -31.79 -6.80 -20.95
C SER A 153 -30.51 -6.42 -20.22
N ILE A 154 -29.46 -7.21 -20.43
CA ILE A 154 -28.09 -6.98 -19.99
C ILE A 154 -27.16 -7.29 -21.16
N ASP A 155 -26.18 -6.42 -21.39
CA ASP A 155 -25.18 -6.55 -22.43
C ASP A 155 -23.79 -6.35 -21.80
N VAL A 156 -22.84 -7.20 -22.19
CA VAL A 156 -21.49 -7.23 -21.61
C VAL A 156 -20.45 -7.23 -22.71
N ASN A 157 -19.69 -6.14 -22.83
CA ASN A 157 -18.55 -6.03 -23.72
C ASN A 157 -17.26 -6.46 -23.01
N LEU A 158 -16.80 -7.69 -23.27
CA LEU A 158 -15.60 -8.23 -22.66
C LEU A 158 -14.31 -7.54 -23.12
N ASP A 159 -14.28 -6.92 -24.30
CA ASP A 159 -13.10 -6.18 -24.78
C ASP A 159 -12.84 -4.92 -23.95
N SER A 160 -13.89 -4.35 -23.36
CA SER A 160 -13.80 -3.21 -22.44
C SER A 160 -13.67 -3.65 -20.97
N CYS A 161 -13.73 -4.95 -20.68
CA CYS A 161 -13.68 -5.46 -19.31
C CYS A 161 -12.22 -5.52 -18.82
N MET A 162 -11.90 -4.77 -17.76
CA MET A 162 -10.57 -4.82 -17.15
C MET A 162 -10.38 -5.97 -16.13
N GLY A 163 -11.36 -6.86 -15.98
CA GLY A 163 -11.27 -8.01 -15.07
C GLY A 163 -11.25 -7.66 -13.56
N CYS A 164 -11.71 -6.47 -13.16
CA CYS A 164 -11.64 -6.06 -11.74
C CYS A 164 -12.55 -6.89 -10.81
N GLY A 165 -13.62 -7.51 -11.33
CA GLY A 165 -14.56 -8.31 -10.53
C GLY A 165 -15.56 -7.51 -9.68
N ALA A 166 -15.60 -6.17 -9.82
CA ALA A 166 -16.56 -5.32 -9.10
C ALA A 166 -18.00 -5.79 -9.25
N CYS A 167 -18.41 -6.14 -10.47
CA CYS A 167 -19.76 -6.62 -10.78
C CYS A 167 -20.14 -7.91 -10.02
N ALA A 168 -19.21 -8.85 -9.84
CA ALA A 168 -19.44 -10.07 -9.07
C ALA A 168 -19.59 -9.80 -7.56
N GLU A 169 -18.74 -8.92 -7.01
CA GLU A 169 -18.78 -8.55 -5.60
C GLU A 169 -20.10 -7.86 -5.23
N VAL A 170 -20.57 -6.93 -6.07
CA VAL A 170 -21.79 -6.14 -5.82
C VAL A 170 -23.09 -6.84 -6.25
N CYS A 171 -23.01 -7.95 -6.99
CA CYS A 171 -24.21 -8.65 -7.45
C CYS A 171 -24.99 -9.27 -6.27
N PRO A 172 -26.23 -8.84 -6.00
CA PRO A 172 -27.03 -9.37 -4.89
C PRO A 172 -27.52 -10.81 -5.14
N LYS A 173 -27.64 -11.21 -6.41
CA LYS A 173 -28.04 -12.57 -6.81
C LYS A 173 -26.87 -13.52 -6.99
N LYS A 174 -25.63 -13.04 -6.85
CA LYS A 174 -24.39 -13.82 -7.03
C LYS A 174 -24.39 -14.65 -8.33
N CYS A 175 -24.95 -14.06 -9.38
CA CYS A 175 -25.08 -14.67 -10.70
C CYS A 175 -23.94 -14.30 -11.66
N ILE A 176 -22.92 -13.58 -11.18
CA ILE A 176 -21.75 -13.19 -11.99
C ILE A 176 -20.52 -13.81 -11.36
N ARG A 177 -19.68 -14.46 -12.19
CA ARG A 177 -18.34 -14.91 -11.82
C ARG A 177 -17.32 -14.19 -12.69
N VAL A 178 -16.23 -13.77 -12.06
CA VAL A 178 -15.09 -13.14 -12.73
C VAL A 178 -13.83 -13.78 -12.20
N GLU A 179 -13.03 -14.30 -13.11
CA GLU A 179 -11.72 -14.87 -12.81
C GLU A 179 -10.67 -14.06 -13.56
N SER A 180 -9.62 -13.67 -12.86
CA SER A 180 -8.57 -12.81 -13.39
C SER A 180 -7.22 -13.21 -12.80
N ASP A 181 -6.18 -13.08 -13.61
CA ASP A 181 -4.80 -13.10 -13.12
C ASP A 181 -4.40 -11.70 -12.67
N ILE A 182 -3.64 -11.64 -11.58
CA ILE A 182 -2.97 -10.42 -11.12
C ILE A 182 -1.47 -10.67 -11.23
N GLY A 183 -0.75 -9.81 -11.96
CA GLY A 183 0.70 -9.90 -12.10
C GLY A 183 1.41 -9.86 -10.73
N GLU A 184 2.68 -10.21 -10.66
CA GLU A 184 3.45 -10.22 -9.41
C GLU A 184 3.53 -8.84 -8.74
N VAL A 185 3.83 -8.82 -7.43
CA VAL A 185 4.08 -7.58 -6.69
C VAL A 185 5.32 -6.89 -7.26
N ILE A 186 5.19 -5.62 -7.61
CA ILE A 186 6.29 -4.83 -8.17
C ILE A 186 7.18 -4.38 -7.01
N LYS A 187 8.42 -4.86 -6.97
CA LYS A 187 9.42 -4.48 -5.97
C LYS A 187 10.05 -3.13 -6.36
N THR A 188 9.59 -2.05 -5.75
CA THR A 188 10.10 -0.67 -5.98
C THR A 188 11.26 -0.28 -5.05
N ARG A 189 11.59 -1.16 -4.10
CA ARG A 189 12.63 -0.98 -3.10
C ARG A 189 13.49 -2.23 -3.04
N ASP A 190 14.67 -2.09 -2.47
CA ASP A 190 15.49 -3.22 -2.02
C ASP A 190 15.73 -3.15 -0.51
N ILE A 191 16.20 -4.27 0.02
CA ILE A 191 16.53 -4.45 1.42
C ILE A 191 17.72 -5.38 1.56
N GLU A 192 18.62 -5.06 2.48
CA GLU A 192 19.81 -5.84 2.77
C GLU A 192 20.18 -5.81 4.25
N VAL A 193 20.89 -6.85 4.70
CA VAL A 193 21.40 -6.96 6.07
C VAL A 193 22.89 -6.72 6.04
N ASN A 194 23.36 -5.69 6.72
CA ASN A 194 24.77 -5.51 7.02
C ASN A 194 25.20 -6.56 8.06
N LYS A 195 26.01 -7.53 7.63
CA LYS A 195 26.45 -8.65 8.46
C LYS A 195 27.42 -8.25 9.56
N ASP A 196 28.17 -7.16 9.38
CA ASP A 196 29.13 -6.66 10.37
C ASP A 196 28.42 -5.95 11.53
N LEU A 197 27.33 -5.23 11.24
CA LEU A 197 26.51 -4.57 12.26
C LEU A 197 25.50 -5.52 12.93
N CYS A 198 25.13 -6.62 12.27
CA CYS A 198 24.14 -7.54 12.78
C CYS A 198 24.66 -8.28 14.02
N VAL A 199 24.02 -8.05 15.17
CA VAL A 199 24.39 -8.67 16.45
C VAL A 199 23.67 -9.99 16.76
N GLY A 200 22.87 -10.52 15.82
CA GLY A 200 22.20 -11.81 16.02
C GLY A 200 21.09 -11.82 17.08
N CYS A 201 20.43 -10.69 17.34
CA CYS A 201 19.36 -10.61 18.35
C CYS A 201 18.02 -11.21 17.89
N PHE A 202 17.86 -11.50 16.60
CA PHE A 202 16.69 -12.13 15.97
C PHE A 202 15.34 -11.39 16.11
N VAL A 203 15.28 -10.19 16.68
CA VAL A 203 14.05 -9.37 16.78
C VAL A 203 13.37 -9.18 15.41
N CYS A 204 14.16 -9.00 14.34
CA CYS A 204 13.61 -8.85 13.00
C CYS A 204 12.89 -10.11 12.47
N ILE A 205 13.24 -11.30 12.95
CA ILE A 205 12.55 -12.55 12.59
C ILE A 205 11.14 -12.52 13.18
N GLU A 206 11.03 -12.27 14.48
CA GLU A 206 9.75 -12.21 15.21
C GLU A 206 8.83 -11.10 14.67
N GLU A 207 9.42 -9.96 14.29
CA GLU A 207 8.68 -8.81 13.78
C GLU A 207 8.30 -8.93 12.30
N CYS A 208 8.74 -9.97 11.58
CA CYS A 208 8.43 -10.12 10.17
C CYS A 208 7.00 -10.64 9.96
N PRO A 209 6.06 -9.83 9.41
CA PRO A 209 4.65 -10.22 9.35
C PRO A 209 4.35 -11.35 8.34
N ILE A 210 5.33 -11.71 7.50
CA ILE A 210 5.20 -12.69 6.43
C ILE A 210 6.32 -13.74 6.45
N ASN A 211 7.06 -13.85 7.55
CA ASN A 211 8.08 -14.88 7.76
C ASN A 211 9.12 -14.98 6.62
N ALA A 212 9.62 -13.84 6.14
CA ALA A 212 10.64 -13.77 5.09
C ALA A 212 12.07 -13.72 5.63
N ILE A 213 12.28 -13.77 6.95
CA ILE A 213 13.60 -13.65 7.54
C ILE A 213 13.92 -14.97 8.25
N GLU A 214 15.10 -15.52 7.97
CA GLU A 214 15.58 -16.78 8.52
C GLU A 214 16.95 -16.59 9.19
N GLN A 215 17.26 -17.44 10.17
CA GLN A 215 18.57 -17.47 10.80
C GLN A 215 19.59 -18.08 9.84
N GLU A 216 20.76 -17.44 9.75
CA GLU A 216 21.93 -17.91 8.97
C GLU A 216 23.15 -17.80 9.89
N GLY A 217 23.49 -18.91 10.55
CA GLY A 217 24.54 -18.93 11.58
C GLY A 217 24.15 -18.08 12.80
N ASP A 218 25.00 -17.13 13.17
CA ASP A 218 24.75 -16.13 14.21
C ASP A 218 24.05 -14.86 13.68
N LYS A 219 23.74 -14.81 12.37
CA LYS A 219 23.12 -13.66 11.69
C LYS A 219 21.75 -14.04 11.13
N VAL A 220 21.17 -13.13 10.34
CA VAL A 220 19.90 -13.31 9.66
C VAL A 220 20.03 -13.09 8.16
N LYS A 221 19.15 -13.72 7.38
CA LYS A 221 19.03 -13.55 5.93
C LYS A 221 17.58 -13.25 5.57
N ILE A 222 17.38 -12.33 4.62
CA ILE A 222 16.06 -11.98 4.11
C ILE A 222 15.83 -12.73 2.79
N ASN A 223 14.79 -13.55 2.73
CA ASN A 223 14.28 -14.13 1.50
C ASN A 223 13.60 -13.02 0.67
N LYS A 224 14.29 -12.53 -0.36
CA LYS A 224 13.83 -11.41 -1.20
C LYS A 224 12.56 -11.72 -2.00
N ASP A 225 12.32 -12.98 -2.33
CA ASP A 225 11.12 -13.41 -3.06
C ASP A 225 9.87 -13.25 -2.18
N LYS A 226 9.95 -13.74 -0.93
CA LYS A 226 8.88 -13.62 0.07
C LYS A 226 8.71 -12.19 0.59
N CYS A 227 9.80 -11.44 0.72
CA CYS A 227 9.81 -10.13 1.38
C CYS A 227 8.87 -9.11 0.72
N ILE A 228 7.86 -8.62 1.43
CA ILE A 228 6.91 -7.61 0.92
C ILE A 228 7.42 -6.15 1.05
N LEU A 229 8.68 -5.95 1.45
CA LEU A 229 9.31 -4.63 1.58
C LEU A 229 8.53 -3.64 2.47
N CYS A 230 7.97 -4.15 3.57
CA CYS A 230 7.22 -3.33 4.54
C CYS A 230 8.14 -2.45 5.41
N GLY A 231 9.39 -2.88 5.63
CA GLY A 231 10.40 -2.13 6.40
C GLY A 231 10.36 -2.29 7.91
N ARG A 232 9.40 -3.05 8.44
CA ARG A 232 9.28 -3.29 9.88
C ARG A 232 10.57 -3.83 10.51
N CYS A 233 11.28 -4.73 9.83
CA CYS A 233 12.55 -5.26 10.30
C CYS A 233 13.67 -4.21 10.37
N ALA A 234 13.68 -3.21 9.48
CA ALA A 234 14.62 -2.10 9.55
C ALA A 234 14.28 -1.19 10.74
N ASP A 235 12.98 -0.86 10.90
CA ASP A 235 12.49 0.00 11.98
C ASP A 235 12.78 -0.55 13.39
N VAL A 236 12.72 -1.88 13.56
CA VAL A 236 12.95 -2.54 14.86
C VAL A 236 14.41 -2.96 15.10
N CYS A 237 15.32 -2.73 14.15
CA CYS A 237 16.70 -3.19 14.28
C CYS A 237 17.50 -2.29 15.23
N PRO A 238 17.87 -2.75 16.44
CA PRO A 238 18.57 -1.89 17.41
C PRO A 238 20.00 -1.54 16.97
N ALA A 239 20.58 -2.34 16.08
CA ALA A 239 21.93 -2.15 15.57
C ALA A 239 21.96 -1.36 14.23
N ASN A 240 20.79 -0.95 13.71
CA ASN A 240 20.66 -0.37 12.37
C ASN A 240 21.37 -1.20 11.28
N ALA A 241 21.27 -2.53 11.39
CA ALA A 241 21.96 -3.47 10.51
C ALA A 241 21.13 -3.84 9.27
N ILE A 242 19.98 -3.20 9.04
CA ILE A 242 19.08 -3.52 7.93
C ILE A 242 18.76 -2.23 7.17
N ASP A 243 19.25 -2.16 5.94
CA ASP A 243 19.11 -0.99 5.07
C ASP A 243 18.02 -1.21 4.03
N MET A 244 17.30 -0.14 3.70
CA MET A 244 16.30 -0.11 2.64
C MET A 244 16.45 1.13 1.77
N TRP A 245 16.32 0.96 0.45
CA TRP A 245 16.44 2.05 -0.51
C TRP A 245 15.49 1.85 -1.69
N GLU A 246 15.19 2.93 -2.42
CA GLU A 246 14.42 2.86 -3.67
C GLU A 246 15.30 2.41 -4.84
N LYS A 247 14.70 1.69 -5.79
CA LYS A 247 15.35 1.28 -7.05
C LYS A 247 15.30 2.36 -8.12
#